data_AF-A0A7C2TUV3-F1
#
_entry.id   AF-A0A7C2TUV3-F1
#
_cell.length_a   1.000
_cell.length_b   1.000
_cell.length_c   1.000
_cell.angle_alpha   90.00
_cell.angle_beta   90.00
_cell.angle_gamma   90.00
#
_symmetry.space_group_name_H-M   'P 1'
#
loop_
_entity.id
_entity.type
_entity.pdbx_description
1 polymer ?
#
loop_
_entity_poly.entity_id
_entity_poly.type
_entity_poly.pdbx_seq_one_letter_code
_entity_poly.pdbx_strand_id
1 'polypeptide(L)' 'MKAEAYRTITQEINGFKVNVTSYKIGEQFYCHVTNVDPDATISRAEAVTRGEAEKIAIEKATERLKPKN' A
#
# COMPACT_ATOMS: atom_id res chain seq x y z
N MET A 1 -20.02 6.29 3.29
CA MET A 1 -19.35 5.25 4.10
C MET A 1 -18.13 5.88 4.77
N LYS A 2 -17.84 5.53 6.03
CA LYS A 2 -16.73 6.09 6.81
C LYS A 2 -15.52 5.16 6.71
N ALA A 3 -14.32 5.71 6.55
CA ALA A 3 -13.09 4.94 6.65
C ALA A 3 -12.79 4.64 8.12
N GLU A 4 -12.48 3.39 8.41
CA GLU A 4 -12.17 2.90 9.74
C GLU A 4 -10.77 2.28 9.77
N ALA A 5 -10.23 2.08 10.97
CA ALA A 5 -9.00 1.34 11.17
C ALA A 5 -7.83 1.87 10.31
N TYR A 6 -7.80 3.20 10.08
CA TYR A 6 -6.80 3.89 9.29
C TYR A 6 -5.42 3.72 9.90
N ARG A 7 -4.44 3.36 9.08
CA ARG A 7 -3.04 3.22 9.45
C ARG A 7 -2.17 3.60 8.26
N THR A 8 -1.11 4.35 8.53
CA THR A 8 -0.05 4.60 7.55
C THR A 8 1.28 4.21 8.19
N ILE A 9 2.09 3.45 7.45
CA ILE A 9 3.50 3.20 7.79
C ILE A 9 4.37 3.63 6.62
N THR A 10 5.53 4.18 6.92
CA THR A 10 6.55 4.46 5.92
C THR A 10 7.59 3.34 5.95
N GLN A 11 7.94 2.82 4.77
CA GLN A 11 8.98 1.80 4.62
C GLN A 11 9.77 2.01 3.33
N GLU A 12 10.82 1.22 3.13
CA GLU A 12 11.61 1.25 1.90
C GLU A 12 11.34 -0.01 1.06
N ILE A 13 11.16 0.17 -0.25
CA ILE A 13 11.01 -0.93 -1.24
C ILE A 13 11.96 -0.64 -2.39
N ASN A 14 12.93 -1.52 -2.62
CA ASN A 14 13.96 -1.39 -3.68
C ASN A 14 14.63 0.00 -3.72
N GLY A 15 14.93 0.59 -2.56
CA GLY A 15 15.56 1.90 -2.44
C GLY A 15 14.61 3.10 -2.53
N PHE A 16 13.30 2.88 -2.75
CA PHE A 16 12.29 3.94 -2.74
C PHE A 16 11.58 3.98 -1.38
N LYS A 17 11.54 5.15 -0.75
CA LYS A 17 10.69 5.38 0.43
C LYS A 17 9.23 5.46 -0.01
N VAL A 18 8.38 4.64 0.61
CA VAL A 18 6.97 4.55 0.28
C VAL A 18 6.11 4.65 1.53
N ASN A 19 4.90 5.19 1.40
CA ASN A 19 3.85 5.12 2.39
C ASN A 19 2.92 3.96 2.06
N VAL A 20 2.69 3.08 3.03
CA VAL A 20 1.70 2.00 2.97
C VAL A 20 0.54 2.42 3.86
N THR A 21 -0.56 2.84 3.24
CA THR A 21 -1.78 3.29 3.92
C THR A 21 -2.88 2.27 3.79
N SER A 22 -3.36 1.75 4.91
CA SER A 22 -4.47 0.79 4.96
C SER A 22 -5.65 1.33 5.77
N TYR A 23 -6.86 1.04 5.31
CA TYR A 23 -8.10 1.42 5.98
C TYR A 23 -9.22 0.44 5.62
N LYS A 24 -10.27 0.39 6.42
CA LYS A 24 -11.45 -0.45 6.19
C LYS A 24 -12.63 0.40 5.72
N ILE A 25 -13.39 -0.09 4.75
CA ILE A 25 -14.71 0.43 4.37
C ILE A 25 -15.69 -0.74 4.34
N GLY A 26 -16.71 -0.71 5.19
CA GLY A 26 -17.64 -1.83 5.34
C GLY A 26 -16.91 -3.07 5.87
N GLU A 27 -16.91 -4.14 5.09
CA GLU A 27 -16.23 -5.40 5.44
C GLU A 27 -14.86 -5.57 4.77
N GLN A 28 -14.48 -4.66 3.88
CA GLN A 28 -13.27 -4.77 3.06
C GLN A 28 -12.16 -3.86 3.58
N PHE A 29 -10.94 -4.37 3.62
CA PHE A 29 -9.73 -3.57 3.78
C PHE A 29 -9.16 -3.16 2.44
N TYR A 30 -8.71 -1.92 2.38
CA TYR A 30 -8.02 -1.31 1.25
C TYR A 30 -6.60 -0.96 1.68
N CYS A 31 -5.64 -1.12 0.78
CA CYS A 31 -4.26 -0.71 0.97
C CYS A 31 -3.77 0.06 -0.26
N HIS A 32 -3.09 1.18 -0.01
CA HIS A 32 -2.48 2.05 -0.99
C HIS A 32 -0.98 2.14 -0.69
N VAL A 33 -0.15 1.90 -1.69
CA VAL A 33 1.28 2.19 -1.63
C VAL A 33 1.55 3.40 -2.49
N THR A 34 2.05 4.47 -1.88
CA THR A 34 2.46 5.71 -2.56
C THR A 34 3.95 5.96 -2.36
N ASN A 35 4.60 6.64 -3.30
CA ASN A 35 5.92 7.20 -3.02
C ASN A 35 5.79 8.29 -1.94
N VAL A 36 6.78 8.48 -1.07
CA VAL A 36 6.78 9.60 -0.11
C VAL A 36 6.88 10.95 -0.83
N ASP A 37 7.56 10.99 -1.98
CA ASP A 37 7.68 12.18 -2.82
C ASP A 37 7.73 11.71 -4.29
N PRO A 38 6.71 11.97 -5.12
CA PRO A 38 5.70 13.04 -5.01
C PRO A 38 4.28 12.56 -4.63
N ASP A 39 4.14 11.65 -3.67
CA ASP A 39 2.84 11.03 -3.32
C ASP A 39 2.15 10.26 -4.48
N ALA A 40 2.92 9.89 -5.50
CA ALA A 40 2.42 9.09 -6.61
C ALA A 40 1.96 7.70 -6.14
N THR A 41 0.76 7.28 -6.53
CA THR A 41 0.28 5.90 -6.30
C THR A 41 1.12 4.91 -7.09
N ILE A 42 1.76 3.98 -6.39
CA ILE A 42 2.56 2.88 -6.96
C ILE A 42 1.68 1.64 -7.10
N SER A 43 0.91 1.30 -6.07
CA SER A 43 0.01 0.16 -6.09
C SER A 43 -1.18 0.32 -5.17
N ARG A 44 -2.20 -0.52 -5.41
CA ARG A 44 -3.39 -0.66 -4.59
C ARG A 44 -3.78 -2.13 -4.51
N ALA A 45 -4.37 -2.51 -3.38
CA ALA A 45 -5.00 -3.80 -3.21
C ALA A 45 -6.15 -3.69 -2.20
N GLU A 46 -7.02 -4.69 -2.24
CA GLU A 46 -8.08 -4.86 -1.26
C GLU A 46 -8.15 -6.33 -0.85
N ALA A 47 -8.54 -6.59 0.39
CA ALA A 47 -8.76 -7.93 0.93
C ALA A 47 -9.72 -7.90 2.12
N VAL A 48 -10.16 -9.07 2.57
CA VAL A 48 -11.02 -9.22 3.75
C VAL A 48 -10.26 -8.84 5.03
N THR A 49 -8.94 -8.99 5.04
CA THR A 49 -8.08 -8.61 6.16
C THR A 49 -7.08 -7.53 5.79
N ARG A 50 -6.65 -6.74 6.79
CA ARG A 50 -5.60 -5.72 6.62
C ARG A 50 -4.31 -6.33 6.10
N GLY A 51 -3.87 -7.44 6.70
CA GLY A 51 -2.58 -8.06 6.41
C GLY A 51 -2.50 -8.55 4.95
N GLU A 52 -3.58 -9.12 4.44
CA GLU A 52 -3.65 -9.54 3.02
C GLU A 52 -3.65 -8.34 2.08
N ALA A 53 -4.42 -7.29 2.39
CA ALA A 53 -4.43 -6.08 1.56
C ALA A 53 -3.05 -5.42 1.53
N GLU A 54 -2.38 -5.31 2.68
CA GLU A 54 -1.01 -4.79 2.79
C GLU A 54 -0.03 -5.67 2.01
N LYS A 55 -0.06 -7.00 2.20
CA LYS A 55 0.81 -7.95 1.50
C LYS A 55 0.68 -7.84 -0.03
N ILE A 56 -0.54 -7.91 -0.56
CA ILE A 56 -0.79 -7.87 -2.02
C ILE A 56 -0.33 -6.51 -2.60
N ALA A 57 -0.60 -5.42 -1.90
CA ALA A 57 -0.19 -4.10 -2.37
C ALA A 57 1.34 -3.95 -2.38
N ILE A 58 2.01 -4.41 -1.32
CA ILE A 58 3.47 -4.39 -1.20
C ILE A 58 4.10 -5.28 -2.28
N GLU A 59 3.63 -6.50 -2.50
CA GLU A 59 4.13 -7.38 -3.58
C GLU A 59 4.04 -6.71 -4.95
N LYS A 60 2.89 -6.10 -5.28
CA LYS A 60 2.74 -5.33 -6.53
C LYS A 60 3.67 -4.12 -6.60
N ALA A 61 3.91 -3.43 -5.49
CA ALA A 61 4.81 -2.28 -5.45
C ALA A 61 6.27 -2.72 -5.65
N THR A 62 6.67 -3.81 -5.01
CA THR A 62 7.99 -4.43 -5.18
C THR A 62 8.25 -4.76 -6.64
N GLU A 63 7.30 -5.39 -7.34
CA GLU A 63 7.43 -5.69 -8.77
C GLU A 63 7.56 -4.41 -9.63
N ARG A 64 6.79 -3.37 -9.34
CA ARG A 64 6.80 -2.11 -10.11
C ARG A 64 8.03 -1.25 -9.89
N LEU A 65 8.63 -1.34 -8.71
CA LEU A 65 9.84 -0.60 -8.33
C LEU A 65 11.12 -1.41 -8.57
N LYS A 66 11.06 -2.56 -9.26
CA LYS A 66 12.28 -3.29 -9.61
C LYS A 66 13.18 -2.41 -10.49
N PRO A 67 14.48 -2.31 -10.18
CA PRO A 67 15.43 -1.65 -11.06
C PRO A 67 15.44 -2.37 -12.41
N LYS A 68 15.44 -1.61 -13.50
CA LYS A 68 15.68 -2.15 -14.84
C LYS A 68 17.19 -2.35 -15.00
N ASN A 69 17.62 -3.60 -14.98
CA ASN A 69 18.95 -3.98 -15.45
C ASN A 69 19.02 -3.94 -16.97
#